data_AF-A0A2L2Z1B4-F1
#
_entry.id   AF-A0A2L2Z1B4-F1
#
_cell.length_a   1.000
_cell.length_b   1.000
_cell.length_c   1.000
_cell.angle_alpha   90.00
_cell.angle_beta   90.00
_cell.angle_gamma   90.00
#
_symmetry.space_group_name_H-M   'P 1'
#
loop_
_entity.id
_entity.type
_entity.pdbx_description
1 polymer ?
#
loop_
_entity_poly.entity_id
_entity_poly.type
_entity_poly.pdbx_seq_one_letter_code
_entity_poly.pdbx_strand_id
1 'polypeptide(L)'
;MSENKLHLSIELWLQKLDLLRYKHLFKDYNGVEEILWMSERDLKNIGIKTGSHRARLSSSLAILKDKHDKMFRQNHGSPNFSGNNSPHTSISPIQHMSF
;
A
#
# COMPACT_ATOMS: atom_id res chain seq x y z
N MET A 1 -11.34 -24.86 -4.30
CA MET A 1 -11.55 -23.43 -4.01
C MET A 1 -10.45 -22.99 -3.07
N SER A 2 -9.35 -22.48 -3.61
CA SER A 2 -8.21 -22.03 -2.80
C SER A 2 -8.01 -20.55 -3.09
N GLU A 3 -8.92 -19.72 -2.59
CA GLU A 3 -8.67 -18.29 -2.53
C GLU A 3 -7.49 -18.10 -1.57
N ASN A 4 -6.29 -17.88 -2.12
CA ASN A 4 -5.14 -17.38 -1.37
C ASN A 4 -5.37 -15.90 -0.97
N LYS A 5 -6.56 -15.59 -0.46
CA LYS A 5 -6.88 -14.32 0.17
C LYS A 5 -6.18 -14.38 1.52
N LEU A 6 -5.09 -13.63 1.66
CA LEU A 6 -4.39 -13.46 2.94
C LEU A 6 -5.34 -12.78 3.93
N HIS A 7 -6.22 -13.56 4.54
CA HIS A 7 -7.12 -13.09 5.59
C HIS A 7 -6.29 -12.88 6.85
N LEU A 8 -6.08 -11.61 7.19
CA LEU A 8 -5.38 -11.24 8.41
C LEU A 8 -6.43 -10.92 9.47
N SER A 9 -6.46 -11.71 10.55
CA SER A 9 -7.35 -11.45 11.68
C SER A 9 -6.99 -10.13 12.36
N ILE A 10 -8.02 -9.36 12.75
CA ILE A 10 -7.87 -8.06 13.40
C ILE A 10 -7.09 -8.20 14.72
N GLU A 11 -7.30 -9.28 15.45
CA GLU A 11 -6.57 -9.57 16.69
C GLU A 11 -5.06 -9.64 16.45
N LEU A 12 -4.61 -10.45 15.49
CA LEU A 12 -3.19 -10.62 15.18
C LEU A 12 -2.57 -9.31 14.68
N TRP A 13 -3.32 -8.54 13.89
CA TRP A 13 -2.89 -7.23 13.43
C TRP A 13 -2.72 -6.24 14.58
N LEU A 14 -3.70 -6.15 15.48
CA LEU A 14 -3.61 -5.31 16.67
C LEU A 14 -2.51 -5.75 17.63
N GLN A 15 -2.27 -7.06 17.76
CA GLN A 15 -1.18 -7.61 18.56
C GLN A 15 0.18 -7.14 18.07
N LYS A 16 0.42 -7.18 16.75
CA LYS A 16 1.67 -6.69 16.14
C LYS A 16 1.90 -5.20 16.36
N LEU A 17 0.82 -4.43 16.49
CA LEU A 17 0.89 -2.99 16.75
C LEU A 17 0.93 -2.65 18.24
N ASP A 18 0.86 -3.65 19.13
CA ASP A 18 0.72 -3.49 20.58
C ASP A 18 -0.56 -2.70 20.97
N LEU A 19 -1.61 -2.88 20.17
CA LEU A 19 -2.90 -2.16 20.28
C LEU A 19 -4.07 -3.11 20.54
N LEU A 20 -3.80 -4.31 21.04
CA LEU A 20 -4.78 -5.37 21.32
C LEU A 20 -5.95 -4.87 22.20
N ARG A 21 -5.71 -3.88 23.05
CA ARG A 21 -6.73 -3.24 23.89
C ARG A 21 -7.94 -2.71 23.11
N TYR A 22 -7.76 -2.36 21.83
CA TYR A 22 -8.83 -1.84 20.98
C TYR A 22 -9.61 -2.95 20.27
N LYS A 23 -9.28 -4.23 20.46
CA LYS A 23 -9.95 -5.38 19.83
C LYS A 23 -11.47 -5.31 19.94
N HIS A 24 -11.98 -4.92 21.11
CA HIS A 24 -13.42 -4.80 21.36
C HIS A 24 -14.13 -3.77 20.46
N LEU A 25 -13.42 -2.74 19.97
CA LEU A 25 -13.96 -1.74 19.05
C LEU A 25 -14.13 -2.28 17.62
N PHE A 26 -13.48 -3.41 17.31
CA PHE A 26 -13.47 -4.02 15.99
C PHE A 26 -14.25 -5.34 15.94
N LYS A 27 -15.03 -5.66 16.97
CA LYS A 27 -15.80 -6.92 17.07
C LYS A 27 -16.80 -7.14 15.93
N ASP A 28 -17.25 -6.05 15.30
CA ASP A 28 -18.25 -6.06 14.24
C ASP A 28 -17.61 -6.32 12.86
N TYR A 29 -16.27 -6.41 12.81
CA TYR A 29 -15.51 -6.69 11.59
C TYR A 29 -14.87 -8.07 11.69
N ASN A 30 -14.98 -8.85 10.63
CA ASN A 30 -14.48 -10.20 10.55
C ASN A 30 -12.97 -10.25 10.23
N GLY A 31 -12.44 -9.24 9.54
CA GLY A 31 -11.05 -9.22 9.09
C GLY A 31 -10.49 -7.82 8.85
N VAL A 32 -9.16 -7.75 8.72
CA VAL A 32 -8.49 -6.48 8.40
C VAL A 32 -8.88 -5.97 7.00
N GLU A 33 -9.31 -6.84 6.09
CA GLU A 33 -9.82 -6.44 4.77
C GLU A 33 -11.03 -5.49 4.82
N GLU A 34 -11.90 -5.61 5.84
CA GLU A 34 -13.11 -4.79 5.94
C GLU A 34 -12.81 -3.39 6.46
N ILE A 35 -11.82 -3.30 7.36
CA ILE A 35 -11.33 -2.02 7.90
C ILE A 35 -10.18 -1.45 7.07
N LEU A 36 -9.76 -2.16 6.02
CA LEU A 36 -8.62 -1.77 5.21
C LEU A 36 -8.83 -0.35 4.70
N TRP A 37 -10.03 -0.04 4.23
CA TRP A 37 -10.40 1.25 3.66
C TRP A 37 -10.74 2.35 4.68
N MET A 38 -10.68 2.07 5.98
CA MET A 38 -10.93 3.08 7.01
C MET A 38 -9.91 4.21 6.95
N SER A 39 -10.42 5.43 7.15
CA SER A 39 -9.64 6.66 7.27
C SER A 39 -9.28 6.92 8.73
N GLU A 40 -8.37 7.86 8.99
CA GLU A 40 -8.09 8.29 10.38
C GLU A 40 -9.36 8.80 11.09
N ARG A 41 -10.27 9.44 10.35
CA ARG A 41 -11.56 9.91 10.86
C ARG A 41 -12.44 8.74 11.32
N ASP A 42 -12.47 7.65 10.57
CA ASP A 42 -13.24 6.45 10.92
C ASP A 42 -12.66 5.80 12.19
N LEU A 43 -11.33 5.71 12.28
CA LEU A 43 -10.62 5.24 13.49
C LEU A 43 -10.94 6.12 14.72
N LYS A 44 -11.11 7.43 14.53
CA LYS A 44 -11.54 8.33 15.60
C LYS A 44 -12.98 8.07 16.00
N ASN A 45 -13.89 7.84 15.03
CA ASN A 45 -15.30 7.60 15.26
C ASN A 45 -15.58 6.30 16.02
N ILE A 46 -14.80 5.23 15.76
CA ILE A 46 -14.93 3.97 16.51
C ILE A 46 -14.45 4.04 17.96
N GLY A 47 -13.75 5.12 18.36
CA GLY A 47 -13.36 5.35 19.75
C GLY A 47 -11.86 5.47 20.01
N ILE A 48 -11.00 5.47 18.99
CA ILE A 48 -9.55 5.63 19.17
C ILE A 48 -9.20 7.12 19.28
N LYS A 49 -9.29 7.65 20.50
CA LYS A 49 -9.06 9.07 20.79
C LYS A 49 -7.58 9.48 20.74
N THR A 50 -6.66 8.55 20.95
CA THR A 50 -5.21 8.81 20.95
C THR A 50 -4.66 8.98 19.53
N GLY A 51 -4.14 10.18 19.22
CA GLY A 51 -3.58 10.49 17.90
C GLY A 51 -2.45 9.56 17.47
N SER A 52 -1.49 9.28 18.35
CA SER A 52 -0.37 8.38 18.05
C SER A 52 -0.82 6.96 17.70
N HIS A 53 -1.86 6.44 18.37
CA HIS A 53 -2.42 5.13 18.04
C HIS A 53 -3.13 5.14 16.69
N ARG A 54 -3.90 6.19 16.38
CA ARG A 54 -4.53 6.36 15.06
C ARG A 54 -3.49 6.43 13.95
N ALA A 55 -2.42 7.19 14.14
CA ALA A 55 -1.33 7.28 13.17
C ALA A 55 -0.65 5.92 12.94
N ARG A 56 -0.42 5.15 14.01
CA ARG A 56 0.17 3.81 13.92
C ARG A 56 -0.73 2.83 13.16
N LEU A 57 -2.03 2.83 13.45
CA LEU A 57 -3.02 2.02 12.74
C LEU A 57 -3.12 2.44 11.27
N SER A 58 -3.26 3.74 11.01
CA SER A 58 -3.37 4.29 9.65
C SER A 58 -2.15 3.96 8.79
N SER A 59 -0.94 4.09 9.36
CA SER A 59 0.30 3.71 8.69
C SER A 59 0.34 2.21 8.36
N SER A 60 -0.09 1.36 9.30
CA SER A 60 -0.15 -0.08 9.07
C SER A 60 -1.19 -0.46 8.01
N LEU A 61 -2.36 0.18 8.00
CA LEU A 61 -3.39 -0.01 6.97
C LEU A 61 -2.88 0.42 5.60
N ALA A 62 -2.12 1.51 5.49
CA ALA A 62 -1.54 1.96 4.23
C ALA A 62 -0.57 0.91 3.64
N ILE A 63 0.28 0.30 4.48
CA ILE A 63 1.18 -0.78 4.06
C ILE A 63 0.40 -2.02 3.59
N LEU A 64 -0.68 -2.37 4.31
CA LEU A 64 -1.53 -3.50 3.93
C LEU A 64 -2.29 -3.24 2.63
N LYS A 65 -2.75 -2.00 2.38
CA LYS A 65 -3.36 -1.58 1.12
C LYS A 65 -2.41 -1.76 -0.06
N ASP A 66 -1.18 -1.27 0.07
CA ASP A 66 -0.16 -1.39 -0.97
C ASP A 66 0.14 -2.85 -1.30
N LYS A 67 0.32 -3.68 -0.26
CA LYS A 67 0.53 -5.12 -0.43
C LYS A 67 -0.66 -5.78 -1.12
N HIS A 68 -1.89 -5.42 -0.75
CA HIS A 68 -3.10 -5.94 -1.38
C HIS A 68 -3.13 -5.55 -2.86
N ASP A 69 -3.02 -4.26 -3.20
CA ASP A 69 -3.02 -3.77 -4.59
C ASP A 69 -1.92 -4.42 -5.44
N LYS A 70 -0.70 -4.53 -4.91
CA LYS A 70 0.44 -5.15 -5.59
C LYS A 70 0.24 -6.65 -5.85
N MET A 71 -0.51 -7.36 -5.01
CA MET A 71 -0.84 -8.78 -5.26
C MET A 71 -1.89 -8.93 -6.37
N PHE A 72 -2.89 -8.04 -6.42
CA PHE A 72 -3.87 -8.03 -7.51
C PHE A 72 -3.22 -7.66 -8.85
N ARG A 73 -2.30 -6.68 -8.86
CA ARG A 73 -1.55 -6.28 -10.06
C ARG A 73 -0.60 -7.36 -10.57
N GLN A 74 0.09 -8.09 -9.69
CA GLN A 74 1.02 -9.14 -10.10
C GLN A 74 0.33 -10.38 -10.70
N ASN A 75 -0.96 -10.58 -10.42
CA ASN A 75 -1.72 -11.70 -10.99
C ASN A 75 -2.31 -11.38 -12.38
N HIS A 76 -2.37 -10.11 -12.77
CA HIS A 76 -2.79 -9.66 -14.10
C HIS A 76 -1.69 -8.83 -14.77
N GLY A 77 -0.74 -9.53 -15.38
CA GLY A 77 0.07 -9.05 -16.51
C GLY A 77 0.92 -7.81 -16.26
N SER A 78 2.22 -8.01 -16.01
CA SER A 78 3.20 -6.97 -16.31
C SER A 78 3.29 -6.78 -17.83
N PRO A 79 2.99 -5.59 -18.40
CA PRO A 79 3.52 -5.25 -19.70
C PRO A 79 5.01 -4.99 -19.51
N ASN A 80 5.79 -5.75 -20.26
CA ASN A 80 7.23 -5.66 -20.35
C ASN A 80 7.65 -4.27 -20.87
N PHE A 81 7.87 -3.29 -19.99
CA PHE A 81 8.53 -2.03 -20.38
C PHE A 81 10.04 -2.24 -20.43
N SER A 82 10.49 -2.88 -21.50
CA SER A 82 11.88 -2.82 -21.97
C SER A 82 12.09 -1.45 -22.62
N GLY A 83 12.43 -0.45 -21.80
CA GLY A 83 12.83 0.87 -22.24
C GLY A 83 14.29 0.87 -22.72
N ASN A 84 14.57 0.26 -23.88
CA ASN A 84 15.81 0.51 -24.61
C ASN A 84 15.67 1.84 -25.36
N ASN A 85 16.13 2.93 -24.75
CA ASN A 85 16.45 4.15 -25.48
C ASN A 85 17.88 4.57 -25.14
N SER A 86 18.83 4.07 -25.93
CA SER A 86 20.16 4.66 -26.05
C SER A 86 20.04 5.97 -26.85
N PRO A 87 20.47 7.13 -26.35
CA PRO A 87 20.61 8.31 -27.17
C PRO A 87 21.91 8.18 -27.99
N HIS A 88 21.78 7.83 -29.26
CA HIS A 88 22.86 8.02 -30.23
C HIS A 88 23.08 9.54 -30.36
N THR A 89 24.21 10.00 -29.84
CA THR A 89 24.70 11.37 -29.98
C THR A 89 24.93 11.67 -31.46
N SER A 90 24.02 12.43 -32.05
CA SER A 90 24.19 13.02 -33.38
C SER A 90 25.32 14.04 -33.33
N ILE A 91 26.51 13.64 -33.77
CA ILE A 91 27.65 14.53 -34.01
C ILE A 91 27.30 15.38 -35.25
N SER A 92 27.12 16.69 -35.05
CA SER A 92 27.00 17.65 -36.14
C SER A 92 28.37 17.87 -36.81
N PRO A 93 28.49 17.92 -38.16
CA PRO A 93 29.75 18.25 -38.80
C PRO A 93 30.07 19.75 -38.70
N ILE A 94 31.34 20.00 -38.42
CA ILE A 94 32.02 21.28 -38.25
C ILE A 94 31.76 22.22 -39.45
N GLN A 95 31.33 23.46 -39.17
CA GLN A 95 31.34 24.54 -40.15
C GLN A 95 32.78 24.87 -40.52
N HIS A 96 33.15 24.64 -41.78
CA HIS A 96 34.39 25.15 -42.34
C HIS A 96 34.13 26.54 -42.94
N MET A 97 34.80 27.54 -42.38
CA MET A 97 34.92 28.89 -42.92
C MET A 97 35.60 28.85 -44.29
N SER A 98 35.24 29.78 -45.18
CA SER A 98 36.06 30.15 -46.33
C SER A 98 35.94 31.66 -46.55
N PHE A 99 37.10 32.25 -46.85
CA PHE A 99 37.47 33.67 -46.86
C PHE A 99 36.76 34.50 -47.93
#